data_AF-A0A7J3U942-F1
#
_entry.id   AF-A0A7J3U942-F1
#
_cell.length_a   1.000
_cell.length_b   1.000
_cell.length_c   1.000
_cell.angle_alpha   90.00
_cell.angle_beta   90.00
_cell.angle_gamma   90.00
#
_symmetry.space_group_name_H-M   'P 1'
#
loop_
_entity.id
_entity.type
_entity.pdbx_description
1 polymer ?
#
loop_
_entity_poly.entity_id
_entity_poly.type
_entity_poly.pdbx_seq_one_letter_code
_entity_poly.pdbx_strand_id
1 'polypeptide(L)'
;MMRNSYRFDNVLLLETTQDIAIDIPPTGLTSERFQVWFELNKAFHKLTKILSKNLIPEVGINIGYAAPNAKNRNDVCSLDGRIVAGAREIYYGTLRFGASKHVASTILSAMKFNKSIRSAMNIKYSPDLIEKIREKNLTAYSFSREEEPADAKSTMEWGTAYVIQKHGRIPDVIWDEGAVGKEPMIRILAKNPEVVVEKLRQILS
;
A
#
# COMPACT_ATOMS: atom_id res chain seq x y z
N MET A 1 17.44 -20.43 -46.64
CA MET A 1 16.83 -21.22 -45.55
C MET A 1 15.47 -20.62 -45.26
N MET A 2 14.41 -21.42 -45.47
CA MET A 2 13.00 -21.00 -45.43
C MET A 2 12.58 -20.52 -44.03
N ARG A 3 11.96 -19.34 -43.96
CA ARG A 3 11.13 -18.93 -42.81
C ARG A 3 9.74 -19.51 -43.02
N ASN A 4 9.36 -20.50 -42.22
CA ASN A 4 7.97 -20.93 -42.14
C ASN A 4 7.17 -19.87 -41.38
N SER A 5 6.47 -19.01 -42.11
CA SER A 5 5.40 -18.17 -41.59
C SER A 5 4.09 -18.93 -41.65
N TYR A 6 3.54 -19.31 -40.50
CA TYR A 6 2.15 -19.74 -40.42
C TYR A 6 1.25 -18.51 -40.33
N ARG A 7 0.43 -18.30 -41.37
CA ARG A 7 -0.74 -17.41 -41.33
C ARG A 7 -1.86 -18.15 -40.60
N PHE A 8 -2.34 -17.58 -39.50
CA PHE A 8 -3.66 -17.90 -38.98
C PHE A 8 -4.59 -16.74 -39.35
N ASP A 9 -5.46 -17.01 -40.31
CA ASP A 9 -6.53 -16.09 -40.71
C ASP A 9 -7.66 -16.13 -39.66
N ASN A 10 -8.14 -14.93 -39.30
CA ASN A 10 -9.42 -14.65 -38.65
C ASN A 10 -9.70 -15.28 -37.28
N VAL A 11 -9.22 -14.60 -36.23
CA VAL A 11 -9.95 -14.50 -34.97
C VAL A 11 -10.10 -13.02 -34.63
N LEU A 12 -11.36 -12.59 -34.48
CA LEU A 12 -11.76 -11.27 -34.02
C LEU A 12 -11.11 -11.02 -32.63
N LEU A 13 -10.01 -10.26 -32.59
CA LEU A 13 -9.41 -9.82 -31.33
C LEU A 13 -10.30 -8.73 -30.73
N LEU A 14 -11.23 -9.17 -29.88
CA LEU A 14 -11.96 -8.31 -28.96
C LEU A 14 -10.97 -7.63 -28.00
N GLU A 15 -10.84 -6.31 -28.18
CA GLU A 15 -10.58 -5.27 -27.18
C GLU A 15 -9.53 -5.55 -26.07
N THR A 16 -8.35 -4.96 -26.28
CA THR A 16 -7.44 -4.36 -25.29
C THR A 16 -7.43 -4.98 -23.88
N THR A 17 -6.75 -6.11 -23.71
CA THR A 17 -6.16 -6.43 -22.40
C THR A 17 -4.85 -5.64 -22.30
N GLN A 18 -4.88 -4.56 -21.52
CA GLN A 18 -3.65 -3.84 -21.19
C GLN A 18 -2.75 -4.84 -20.44
N ASP A 19 -1.62 -5.23 -21.02
CA ASP A 19 -0.69 -6.20 -20.42
C ASP A 19 -0.39 -5.80 -18.96
N ILE A 20 -1.01 -6.50 -18.02
CA ILE A 20 -0.69 -6.36 -16.61
C ILE A 20 0.59 -7.17 -16.45
N ALA A 21 1.71 -6.47 -16.26
CA ALA A 21 2.95 -7.12 -15.82
C ALA A 21 2.65 -7.85 -14.50
N ILE A 22 3.06 -9.11 -14.41
CA ILE A 22 2.94 -9.93 -13.20
C ILE A 22 4.32 -10.56 -12.96
N ASP A 23 4.81 -10.43 -11.73
CA ASP A 23 6.12 -10.98 -11.38
C ASP A 23 6.06 -12.50 -11.20
N ILE A 24 7.21 -13.14 -10.99
CA ILE A 24 7.25 -14.55 -10.61
C ILE A 24 6.90 -14.64 -9.10
N PRO A 25 5.92 -15.48 -8.70
CA PRO A 25 5.55 -15.63 -7.29
C PRO A 25 6.69 -16.24 -6.45
N PRO A 26 6.78 -15.88 -5.14
CA PRO A 26 7.60 -16.61 -4.19
C PRO A 26 7.26 -18.11 -4.17
N THR A 27 8.27 -18.95 -3.99
CA THR A 27 8.08 -20.40 -3.87
C THR A 27 7.44 -20.77 -2.53
N GLY A 28 6.72 -21.89 -2.50
CA GLY A 28 6.17 -22.46 -1.25
C GLY A 28 4.99 -21.71 -0.64
N LEU A 29 4.31 -20.84 -1.40
CA LEU A 29 3.07 -20.20 -0.94
C LEU A 29 1.90 -21.18 -0.94
N THR A 30 1.07 -21.13 0.11
CA THR A 30 -0.27 -21.74 0.10
C THR A 30 -1.18 -21.01 -0.89
N SER A 31 -2.30 -21.61 -1.30
CA SER A 31 -3.26 -20.96 -2.21
C SER A 31 -3.76 -19.61 -1.68
N GLU A 32 -4.00 -19.51 -0.37
CA GLU A 32 -4.41 -18.27 0.28
C GLU A 32 -3.32 -17.19 0.21
N ARG A 33 -2.07 -17.55 0.52
CA ARG A 33 -0.94 -16.61 0.46
C ARG A 33 -0.61 -16.22 -0.97
N PHE A 34 -0.78 -17.13 -1.92
CA PHE A 34 -0.66 -16.83 -3.34
C PHE A 34 -1.69 -15.79 -3.78
N GLN A 35 -2.96 -15.93 -3.38
CA GLN A 35 -4.00 -14.95 -3.73
C GLN A 35 -3.68 -13.55 -3.19
N VAL A 36 -3.23 -13.46 -1.95
CA VAL A 36 -2.79 -12.20 -1.33
C VAL A 36 -1.62 -11.59 -2.11
N TRP A 37 -0.59 -12.39 -2.41
CA TRP A 37 0.55 -11.93 -3.19
C TRP A 37 0.12 -11.47 -4.60
N PHE A 38 -0.75 -12.22 -5.26
CA PHE A 38 -1.21 -11.96 -6.63
C PHE A 38 -2.03 -10.68 -6.73
N GLU A 39 -2.99 -10.46 -5.81
CA GLU A 39 -3.76 -9.21 -5.75
C GLU A 39 -2.84 -8.01 -5.48
N LEU A 40 -1.89 -8.16 -4.57
CA LEU A 40 -0.91 -7.12 -4.27
C LEU A 40 0.00 -6.83 -5.46
N ASN A 41 0.45 -7.85 -6.19
CA ASN A 41 1.32 -7.70 -7.35
C ASN A 41 0.63 -6.93 -8.49
N LYS A 42 -0.62 -7.28 -8.81
CA LYS A 42 -1.41 -6.54 -9.80
C LYS A 42 -1.61 -5.07 -9.41
N ALA A 43 -1.99 -4.82 -8.16
CA ALA A 43 -2.18 -3.46 -7.67
C ALA A 43 -0.85 -2.68 -7.65
N PHE A 44 0.25 -3.32 -7.28
CA PHE A 44 1.58 -2.74 -7.30
C PHE A 44 2.00 -2.29 -8.71
N HIS A 45 1.77 -3.12 -9.74
CA HIS A 45 2.06 -2.72 -11.13
C HIS A 45 1.16 -1.60 -11.66
N LYS A 46 -0.06 -1.45 -11.11
CA LYS A 46 -0.91 -0.27 -11.38
C LYS A 46 -0.42 0.97 -10.64
N LEU A 47 0.09 0.79 -9.42
CA LEU A 47 0.63 1.85 -8.57
C LEU A 47 1.87 2.47 -9.22
N THR A 48 2.82 1.67 -9.70
CA THR A 48 4.06 2.18 -10.32
C THR A 48 3.80 3.07 -11.54
N LYS A 49 2.70 2.86 -12.26
CA LYS A 49 2.29 3.66 -13.43
C LYS A 49 1.73 5.05 -13.08
N ILE A 50 1.30 5.29 -11.84
CA ILE A 50 0.74 6.58 -11.40
C ILE A 50 1.63 7.31 -10.40
N LEU A 51 2.71 6.67 -9.96
CA LEU A 51 3.52 7.18 -8.87
C LEU A 51 4.52 8.21 -9.38
N SER A 52 4.46 9.41 -8.82
CA SER A 52 5.39 10.50 -9.08
C SER A 52 6.35 10.70 -7.91
N LYS A 53 7.57 11.19 -8.18
CA LYS A 53 8.63 11.32 -7.17
C LYS A 53 8.24 12.20 -5.97
N ASN A 54 7.38 13.18 -6.17
CA ASN A 54 6.87 14.05 -5.10
C ASN A 54 5.98 13.33 -4.07
N LEU A 55 5.47 12.13 -4.38
CA LEU A 55 4.70 11.31 -3.44
C LEU A 55 5.59 10.37 -2.62
N ILE A 56 6.87 10.22 -2.99
CA ILE A 56 7.80 9.30 -2.33
C ILE A 56 8.46 10.06 -1.16
N PRO A 57 8.25 9.63 0.10
CA PRO A 57 8.98 10.18 1.25
C PRO A 57 10.45 9.72 1.22
N GLU A 58 11.33 10.37 1.97
CA GLU A 58 12.75 9.99 2.04
C GLU A 58 12.93 8.55 2.52
N VAL A 59 12.09 8.12 3.46
CA VAL A 59 12.07 6.72 3.92
C VAL A 59 11.45 5.75 2.91
N GLY A 60 10.96 6.19 1.75
CA GLY A 60 10.33 5.37 0.72
C GLY A 60 8.89 4.92 1.02
N ILE A 61 8.17 4.53 -0.04
CA ILE A 61 6.81 3.98 0.02
C ILE A 61 6.85 2.47 0.20
N ASN A 62 5.92 1.94 0.98
CA ASN A 62 5.60 0.53 0.97
C ASN A 62 4.07 0.36 0.89
N ILE A 63 3.63 -0.72 0.23
CA ILE A 63 2.25 -1.15 0.15
C ILE A 63 2.18 -2.59 0.65
N GLY A 64 1.20 -2.88 1.50
CA GLY A 64 1.05 -4.19 2.11
C GLY A 64 -0.36 -4.74 1.97
N TYR A 65 -0.47 -6.07 2.03
CA TYR A 65 -1.74 -6.78 2.08
C TYR A 65 -1.63 -8.00 3.00
N ALA A 66 -2.48 -8.03 4.01
CA ALA A 66 -2.55 -9.09 5.00
C ALA A 66 -3.39 -10.26 4.49
N ALA A 67 -2.96 -11.48 4.82
CA ALA A 67 -3.81 -12.65 4.72
C ALA A 67 -5.07 -12.50 5.59
N PRO A 68 -6.18 -13.16 5.21
CA PRO A 68 -7.30 -13.35 6.13
C PRO A 68 -6.82 -13.81 7.50
N ASN A 69 -7.41 -13.24 8.57
CA ASN A 69 -7.06 -13.56 9.96
C ASN A 69 -5.59 -13.39 10.34
N ALA A 70 -4.81 -12.58 9.62
CA ALA A 70 -3.42 -12.28 9.93
C ALA A 70 -3.20 -11.93 11.42
N LYS A 71 -2.21 -12.57 12.03
CA LYS A 71 -1.92 -12.43 13.46
C LYS A 71 -0.64 -11.65 13.70
N ASN A 72 0.32 -11.74 12.79
CA ASN A 72 1.62 -11.11 12.94
C ASN A 72 2.19 -10.68 11.57
N ARG A 73 3.36 -10.04 11.60
CA ARG A 73 4.04 -9.51 10.40
C ARG A 73 4.23 -10.55 9.30
N ASN A 74 4.47 -11.82 9.64
CA ASN A 74 4.72 -12.89 8.68
C ASN A 74 3.46 -13.30 7.90
N ASP A 75 2.28 -12.81 8.29
CA ASP A 75 1.02 -12.98 7.58
C ASP A 75 0.71 -11.81 6.64
N VAL A 76 1.61 -10.82 6.53
CA VAL A 76 1.47 -9.64 5.69
C VAL A 76 2.48 -9.70 4.54
N CYS A 77 1.99 -9.64 3.31
CA CYS A 77 2.80 -9.49 2.11
C CYS A 77 3.05 -8.00 1.85
N SER A 78 4.29 -7.63 1.52
CA SER A 78 4.71 -6.24 1.25
C SER A 78 6.02 -6.24 0.47
N LEU A 79 6.51 -5.08 0.04
CA LEU A 79 7.82 -4.99 -0.60
C LEU A 79 8.94 -5.28 0.41
N ASP A 80 9.85 -6.17 0.02
CA ASP A 80 11.17 -6.34 0.62
C ASP A 80 12.06 -5.20 0.15
N GLY A 81 12.32 -4.24 1.03
CA GLY A 81 12.72 -2.89 0.65
C GLY A 81 11.50 -1.97 0.50
N ARG A 82 11.59 -0.97 -0.39
CA ARG A 82 10.59 0.09 -0.57
C ARG A 82 10.67 0.66 -1.97
N ILE A 83 9.61 1.34 -2.40
CA ILE A 83 9.64 2.20 -3.58
C ILE A 83 10.39 3.47 -3.19
N VAL A 84 11.53 3.72 -3.82
CA VAL A 84 12.40 4.87 -3.56
C VAL A 84 12.67 5.66 -4.84
N ALA A 85 12.75 6.98 -4.72
CA ALA A 85 13.06 7.86 -5.85
C ALA A 85 14.59 7.95 -6.02
N GLY A 86 15.09 7.48 -7.15
CA GLY A 86 16.45 7.76 -7.60
C GLY A 86 16.55 9.06 -8.39
N ALA A 87 17.77 9.42 -8.77
CA ALA A 87 18.03 10.61 -9.59
C ALA A 87 17.24 10.60 -10.91
N ARG A 88 17.19 9.43 -11.58
CA ARG A 88 16.52 9.28 -12.88
C ARG A 88 15.30 8.34 -12.83
N GLU A 89 15.32 7.34 -11.96
CA GLU A 89 14.32 6.26 -11.96
C GLU A 89 13.71 6.03 -10.58
N ILE A 90 12.71 5.16 -10.49
CA ILE A 90 12.14 4.68 -9.25
C ILE A 90 12.61 3.24 -9.05
N TYR A 91 13.16 2.93 -7.88
CA TYR A 91 13.63 1.60 -7.52
C TYR A 91 12.68 0.94 -6.52
N TYR A 92 12.53 -0.38 -6.60
CA TYR A 92 11.74 -1.17 -5.66
C TYR A 92 12.25 -2.61 -5.61
N GLY A 93 12.02 -3.27 -4.47
CA GLY A 93 12.30 -4.70 -4.33
C GLY A 93 11.12 -5.59 -4.72
N THR A 94 11.11 -6.83 -4.24
CA THR A 94 10.07 -7.82 -4.57
C THR A 94 9.07 -8.02 -3.45
N LEU A 95 7.87 -8.48 -3.79
CA LEU A 95 6.82 -8.74 -2.80
C LEU A 95 7.10 -10.03 -2.02
N ARG A 96 7.19 -9.91 -0.68
CA ARG A 96 7.41 -11.03 0.25
C ARG A 96 6.55 -10.90 1.50
N PHE A 97 6.18 -12.05 2.05
CA PHE A 97 5.57 -12.11 3.38
C PHE A 97 6.61 -11.79 4.46
N GLY A 98 6.20 -11.05 5.49
CA GLY A 98 7.07 -10.74 6.63
C GLY A 98 8.09 -9.62 6.39
N ALA A 99 8.07 -8.97 5.22
CA ALA A 99 9.10 -8.00 4.82
C ALA A 99 9.05 -6.68 5.61
N SER A 100 7.89 -6.02 5.69
CA SER A 100 7.79 -4.67 6.26
C SER A 100 7.15 -4.65 7.64
N LYS A 101 7.90 -4.15 8.65
CA LYS A 101 7.37 -3.95 10.02
C LYS A 101 6.31 -2.84 10.07
N HIS A 102 6.57 -1.69 9.44
CA HIS A 102 5.74 -0.49 9.61
C HIS A 102 4.36 -0.65 8.96
N VAL A 103 4.31 -1.06 7.69
CA VAL A 103 3.03 -1.26 6.99
C VAL A 103 2.23 -2.40 7.63
N ALA A 104 2.90 -3.48 8.07
CA ALA A 104 2.24 -4.57 8.79
C ALA A 104 1.66 -4.10 10.12
N SER A 105 2.38 -3.30 10.91
CA SER A 105 1.86 -2.73 12.16
C SER A 105 0.60 -1.89 11.93
N THR A 106 0.56 -1.06 10.88
CA THR A 106 -0.65 -0.29 10.52
C THR A 106 -1.80 -1.21 10.14
N ILE A 107 -1.58 -2.16 9.23
CA ILE A 107 -2.62 -3.10 8.77
C ILE A 107 -3.16 -3.93 9.92
N LEU A 108 -2.28 -4.58 10.69
CA LEU A 108 -2.66 -5.44 11.81
C LEU A 108 -3.40 -4.66 12.90
N SER A 109 -3.05 -3.38 13.10
CA SER A 109 -3.76 -2.51 14.06
C SER A 109 -5.16 -2.18 13.57
N ALA A 110 -5.34 -1.83 12.31
CA ALA A 110 -6.68 -1.64 11.72
C ALA A 110 -7.52 -2.93 11.77
N MET A 111 -6.90 -4.09 11.51
CA MET A 111 -7.55 -5.41 11.59
C MET A 111 -8.00 -5.82 13.00
N LYS A 112 -7.51 -5.18 14.06
CA LYS A 112 -8.03 -5.39 15.43
C LYS A 112 -9.44 -4.79 15.58
N PHE A 113 -9.76 -3.74 14.84
CA PHE A 113 -11.07 -3.08 14.85
C PHE A 113 -12.00 -3.58 13.75
N ASN A 114 -11.47 -3.87 12.55
CA ASN A 114 -12.24 -4.46 11.47
C ASN A 114 -11.37 -5.38 10.62
N LYS A 115 -11.67 -6.69 10.65
CA LYS A 115 -10.92 -7.73 9.93
C LYS A 115 -10.93 -7.58 8.42
N SER A 116 -11.84 -6.79 7.85
CA SER A 116 -11.90 -6.54 6.40
C SER A 116 -10.84 -5.56 5.91
N ILE A 117 -10.31 -4.66 6.77
CA ILE A 117 -9.28 -3.67 6.39
C ILE A 117 -7.91 -4.34 6.43
N ARG A 118 -7.49 -4.89 5.29
CA ARG A 118 -6.28 -5.73 5.19
C ARG A 118 -5.14 -5.11 4.39
N SER A 119 -5.30 -3.91 3.84
CA SER A 119 -4.26 -3.28 3.03
C SER A 119 -3.99 -1.85 3.48
N ALA A 120 -2.74 -1.44 3.37
CA ALA A 120 -2.33 -0.07 3.59
C ALA A 120 -1.12 0.30 2.74
N MET A 121 -0.95 1.60 2.50
CA MET A 121 0.22 2.19 1.84
C MET A 121 0.59 3.51 2.49
N ASN A 122 1.88 3.79 2.62
CA ASN A 122 2.35 5.10 3.06
C ASN A 122 2.79 5.97 1.87
N ILE A 123 2.51 7.28 1.91
CA ILE A 123 2.98 8.27 0.95
C ILE A 123 3.49 9.50 1.70
N LYS A 124 4.26 10.34 1.01
CA LYS A 124 4.76 11.60 1.54
C LYS A 124 3.61 12.49 2.00
N TYR A 125 3.75 13.08 3.18
CA TYR A 125 2.82 14.09 3.65
C TYR A 125 3.06 15.44 2.96
N SER A 126 1.97 16.13 2.64
CA SER A 126 1.96 17.57 2.38
C SER A 126 0.58 18.13 2.75
N PRO A 127 0.50 19.40 3.20
CA PRO A 127 -0.78 20.06 3.46
C PRO A 127 -1.73 19.99 2.26
N ASP A 128 -1.24 20.25 1.05
CA ASP A 128 -2.01 20.20 -0.20
C ASP A 128 -2.66 18.82 -0.44
N LEU A 129 -1.94 17.73 -0.12
CA LEU A 129 -2.53 16.38 -0.24
C LEU A 129 -3.65 16.16 0.77
N ILE A 130 -3.52 16.68 1.99
CA ILE A 130 -4.58 16.58 3.01
C ILE A 130 -5.84 17.35 2.57
N GLU A 131 -5.67 18.52 1.96
CA GLU A 131 -6.78 19.29 1.39
C GLU A 131 -7.48 18.50 0.28
N LYS A 132 -6.73 17.97 -0.69
CA LYS A 132 -7.28 17.12 -1.77
C LYS A 132 -8.01 15.90 -1.23
N ILE A 133 -7.47 15.23 -0.21
CA ILE A 133 -8.14 14.09 0.44
C ILE A 133 -9.52 14.49 0.97
N ARG A 134 -9.62 15.65 1.62
CA ARG A 134 -10.89 16.18 2.15
C ARG A 134 -11.86 16.54 1.02
N GLU A 135 -11.40 17.21 -0.03
CA GLU A 135 -12.21 17.57 -1.21
C GLU A 135 -12.81 16.35 -1.92
N LYS A 136 -12.09 15.22 -1.89
CA LYS A 136 -12.55 13.95 -2.46
C LYS A 136 -13.48 13.16 -1.55
N ASN A 137 -13.94 13.74 -0.44
CA ASN A 137 -14.78 13.11 0.57
C ASN A 137 -14.17 11.84 1.20
N LEU A 138 -12.83 11.71 1.14
CA LEU A 138 -12.13 10.66 1.84
C LEU A 138 -11.92 11.07 3.30
N THR A 139 -12.18 10.13 4.20
CA THR A 139 -12.12 10.40 5.64
C THR A 139 -10.67 10.37 6.09
N ALA A 140 -10.20 11.47 6.68
CA ALA A 140 -8.81 11.66 7.06
C ALA A 140 -8.68 12.16 8.49
N TYR A 141 -7.95 11.41 9.31
CA TYR A 141 -7.69 11.74 10.70
C TYR A 141 -6.21 11.71 11.00
N SER A 142 -5.79 12.46 12.02
CA SER A 142 -4.39 12.57 12.42
C SER A 142 -4.16 12.23 13.88
N PHE A 143 -2.90 11.97 14.19
CA PHE A 143 -2.39 11.92 15.56
C PHE A 143 -1.09 12.72 15.64
N SER A 144 -0.82 13.30 16.82
CA SER A 144 0.48 13.88 17.12
C SER A 144 1.40 12.80 17.69
N ARG A 145 2.67 12.79 17.29
CA ARG A 145 3.67 11.88 17.89
C ARG A 145 4.10 12.30 19.29
N GLU A 146 3.80 13.52 19.69
CA GLU A 146 4.04 14.01 21.05
C GLU A 146 3.02 13.45 22.05
N GLU A 147 1.86 13.00 21.56
CA GLU A 147 0.84 12.31 22.36
C GLU A 147 1.16 10.82 22.56
N GLU A 148 2.25 10.30 21.96
CA GLU A 148 2.66 8.90 22.08
C GLU A 148 3.04 8.56 23.53
N PRO A 149 2.35 7.61 24.19
CA PRO A 149 2.71 7.16 25.53
C PRO A 149 4.12 6.58 25.58
N ALA A 150 4.84 6.83 26.67
CA ALA A 150 6.22 6.35 26.84
C ALA A 150 6.36 4.81 26.81
N ASP A 151 5.29 4.08 27.14
CA ASP A 151 5.22 2.61 27.13
C ASP A 151 4.72 2.02 25.80
N ALA A 152 4.45 2.86 24.79
CA ALA A 152 4.01 2.42 23.48
C ALA A 152 5.08 1.57 22.77
N LYS A 153 4.75 0.32 22.47
CA LYS A 153 5.68 -0.62 21.79
C LYS A 153 5.97 -0.26 20.33
N SER A 154 5.09 0.50 19.69
CA SER A 154 5.18 0.89 18.28
C SER A 154 4.29 2.10 18.02
N THR A 155 4.89 3.21 17.57
CA THR A 155 4.15 4.42 17.18
C THR A 155 3.07 4.12 16.14
N MET A 156 3.31 3.20 15.22
CA MET A 156 2.35 2.87 14.17
C MET A 156 1.16 2.08 14.71
N GLU A 157 1.40 1.19 15.67
CA GLU A 157 0.32 0.42 16.28
C GLU A 157 -0.53 1.31 17.18
N TRP A 158 0.13 2.09 18.04
CA TRP A 158 -0.53 3.05 18.91
C TRP A 158 -1.27 4.11 18.10
N GLY A 159 -0.61 4.84 17.19
CA GLY A 159 -1.21 5.94 16.46
C GLY A 159 -2.40 5.52 15.61
N THR A 160 -2.32 4.34 14.98
CA THR A 160 -3.45 3.77 14.22
C THR A 160 -4.62 3.43 15.15
N ALA A 161 -4.36 2.74 16.26
CA ALA A 161 -5.40 2.39 17.23
C ALA A 161 -6.02 3.62 17.90
N TYR A 162 -5.20 4.60 18.28
CA TYR A 162 -5.59 5.85 18.90
C TYR A 162 -6.56 6.62 18.00
N VAL A 163 -6.23 6.79 16.72
CA VAL A 163 -7.10 7.47 15.75
C VAL A 163 -8.44 6.75 15.61
N ILE A 164 -8.42 5.42 15.46
CA ILE A 164 -9.66 4.64 15.29
C ILE A 164 -10.53 4.72 16.53
N GLN A 165 -9.94 4.63 17.74
CA GLN A 165 -10.66 4.72 19.00
C GLN A 165 -11.26 6.11 19.21
N LYS A 166 -10.46 7.17 18.98
CA LYS A 166 -10.87 8.57 19.14
C LYS A 166 -12.07 8.93 18.28
N HIS A 167 -12.14 8.39 17.06
CA HIS A 167 -13.20 8.70 16.09
C HIS A 167 -14.29 7.63 15.97
N GLY A 168 -14.15 6.49 16.66
CA GLY A 168 -15.12 5.38 16.64
C GLY A 168 -15.26 4.67 15.29
N ARG A 169 -14.38 4.94 14.32
CA ARG A 169 -14.41 4.36 12.97
C ARG A 169 -13.03 4.36 12.33
N ILE A 170 -12.83 3.45 11.37
CA ILE A 170 -11.58 3.39 10.59
C ILE A 170 -11.67 4.42 9.45
N PRO A 171 -10.75 5.41 9.39
CA PRO A 171 -10.72 6.35 8.28
C PRO A 171 -10.11 5.74 7.02
N ASP A 172 -10.31 6.40 5.88
CA ASP A 172 -9.61 6.10 4.64
C ASP A 172 -8.12 6.45 4.74
N VAL A 173 -7.80 7.51 5.49
CA VAL A 173 -6.46 8.05 5.65
C VAL A 173 -6.14 8.33 7.12
N ILE A 174 -4.94 7.92 7.54
CA ILE A 174 -4.32 8.35 8.80
C ILE A 174 -3.03 9.11 8.48
N TRP A 175 -2.84 10.30 9.05
CA TRP A 175 -1.64 11.10 8.80
C TRP A 175 -1.02 11.68 10.09
N ASP A 176 0.25 12.05 10.02
CA ASP A 176 0.97 12.74 11.09
C ASP A 176 1.97 13.75 10.51
N GLU A 177 2.23 14.83 11.26
CA GLU A 177 3.17 15.89 10.90
C GLU A 177 4.61 15.56 11.29
N GLY A 178 4.90 14.29 11.59
CA GLY A 178 6.21 13.86 12.02
C GLY A 178 6.55 14.30 13.46
N ALA A 179 7.84 14.29 13.75
CA ALA A 179 8.45 14.83 14.96
C ALA A 179 9.97 14.97 14.70
N VAL A 180 10.74 15.43 15.69
CA VAL A 180 12.21 15.43 15.59
C VAL A 180 12.72 14.03 15.23
N GLY A 181 13.39 13.91 14.07
CA GLY A 181 13.90 12.64 13.54
C GLY A 181 12.85 11.67 12.99
N LYS A 182 11.57 12.06 12.91
CA LYS A 182 10.47 11.25 12.36
C LYS A 182 9.81 12.01 11.21
N GLU A 183 9.96 11.51 9.99
CA GLU A 183 9.37 12.14 8.80
C GLU A 183 7.82 12.15 8.86
N PRO A 184 7.17 13.27 8.48
CA PRO A 184 5.72 13.36 8.30
C PRO A 184 5.20 12.34 7.27
N MET A 185 3.99 11.81 7.47
CA MET A 185 3.51 10.68 6.66
C MET A 185 1.99 10.64 6.50
N ILE A 186 1.53 10.30 5.30
CA ILE A 186 0.14 9.92 5.01
C ILE A 186 0.06 8.39 4.85
N ARG A 187 -0.96 7.76 5.43
CA ARG A 187 -1.22 6.32 5.33
C ARG A 187 -2.63 6.08 4.83
N ILE A 188 -2.76 5.46 3.66
CA ILE A 188 -4.04 5.09 3.06
C ILE A 188 -4.38 3.68 3.52
N LEU A 189 -5.59 3.46 4.06
CA LEU A 189 -6.09 2.15 4.49
C LEU A 189 -7.22 1.70 3.57
N ALA A 190 -7.29 0.39 3.29
CA ALA A 190 -8.41 -0.18 2.53
C ALA A 190 -8.58 -1.69 2.78
N LYS A 191 -9.66 -2.22 2.20
CA LYS A 191 -9.97 -3.66 2.25
C LYS A 191 -8.98 -4.53 1.48
N ASN A 192 -8.43 -4.01 0.40
CA ASN A 192 -7.52 -4.71 -0.51
C ASN A 192 -6.63 -3.68 -1.24
N PRO A 193 -5.54 -4.10 -1.89
CA PRO A 193 -4.55 -3.19 -2.46
C PRO A 193 -5.05 -2.45 -3.71
N GLU A 194 -6.01 -3.01 -4.45
CA GLU A 194 -6.65 -2.29 -5.57
C GLU A 194 -7.33 -1.02 -5.08
N VAL A 195 -8.11 -1.12 -3.99
CA VAL A 195 -8.81 0.03 -3.41
C VAL A 195 -7.84 1.06 -2.83
N VAL A 196 -6.66 0.64 -2.34
CA VAL A 196 -5.60 1.58 -1.97
C VAL A 196 -5.15 2.41 -3.18
N VAL A 197 -4.94 1.75 -4.33
CA VAL A 197 -4.53 2.41 -5.58
C VAL A 197 -5.63 3.31 -6.13
N GLU A 198 -6.89 2.88 -6.07
CA GLU A 198 -8.06 3.69 -6.47
C GLU A 198 -8.17 4.97 -5.62
N LYS A 199 -8.03 4.86 -4.29
CA LYS A 199 -8.00 6.03 -3.40
C LYS A 199 -6.85 6.97 -3.76
N LEU A 200 -5.65 6.45 -4.03
CA LEU A 200 -4.55 7.30 -4.48
C LEU A 200 -4.88 8.01 -5.80
N ARG A 201 -5.45 7.30 -6.80
CA ARG A 201 -5.88 7.93 -8.07
C ARG A 201 -6.90 9.04 -7.83
N GLN A 202 -7.85 8.82 -6.93
CA GLN A 202 -8.86 9.82 -6.58
C GLN A 202 -8.23 11.08 -5.95
N ILE A 203 -7.24 10.92 -5.07
CA ILE A 203 -6.49 12.03 -4.45
C ILE A 203 -5.71 12.84 -5.48
N LEU A 204 -5.21 12.18 -6.54
CA LEU A 204 -4.39 12.82 -7.58
C LEU A 204 -5.19 13.42 -8.74
N SER A 205 -6.46 13.02 -8.90
CA SER A 205 -7.39 13.58 -9.90
C SER A 205 -7.89 14.96 -9.54
#